data_AF-A0A9W8YHJ8-F1
#
_entry.id   AF-A0A9W8YHJ8-F1
#
_cell.length_a   1.000
_cell.length_b   1.000
_cell.length_c   1.000
_cell.angle_alpha   90.00
_cell.angle_beta   90.00
_cell.angle_gamma   90.00
#
_symmetry.space_group_name_H-M   'P 1'
#
loop_
_entity.id
_entity.type
_entity.pdbx_description
1 polymer ?
#
loop_
_entity_poly.entity_id
_entity_poly.type
_entity_poly.pdbx_seq_one_letter_code
_entity_poly.pdbx_strand_id
1 'polypeptide(L)'
;MPDNTRPLLDPAQRAEFQRLNRTKAICCLPYFDDAPKEALIQFDYLSKGAANVVYTIHRAEKPFTNAFLFVHVQDQGSSATAISNDQVIDRVLRVPRGRAKHLTSDDIVAGFEQAVRPVFLSGKVDAVGSGENLENSEDEQVQVPVEPDQDLSKYLMDLKRVAFLPGVMAHLAHLAHFTEPGTFEQGVDNSGLLLPDMSPVPDVSISLEIKPKWLLQSPTAPASAVRCRTCAMQVAIPKHREIYLCPLRLVYGTQPDLRDWAWYVLADHFGGTADVSKDTQKQVMVSRLVRRLIDYLVVGDGRTLLLHIQYLESKLDPQGILKREQVHPNDVFDRNSRLAMTLRDSSWFIMIPFAVNAPITSKLGDLDFKSGEKLVDWADKELMLLQSEMYTKVVADGPECWLGRTDKA
;
A
#
# COMPACT_ATOMS: atom_id res chain seq x y z
N MET A 1 -20.53 22.76 34.65
CA MET A 1 -20.86 21.46 34.01
C MET A 1 -21.23 21.79 32.57
N PRO A 2 -20.40 21.49 31.56
CA PRO A 2 -20.83 21.68 30.18
C PRO A 2 -22.04 20.77 29.93
N ASP A 3 -23.06 21.35 29.32
CA ASP A 3 -24.34 20.71 29.04
C ASP A 3 -24.13 19.62 27.97
N ASN A 4 -24.06 18.37 28.41
CA ASN A 4 -23.79 17.18 27.59
C ASN A 4 -24.98 16.76 26.70
N THR A 5 -25.99 17.61 26.52
CA THR A 5 -27.26 17.24 25.88
C THR A 5 -27.42 17.74 24.44
N ARG A 6 -26.53 18.62 23.95
CA ARG A 6 -26.60 19.06 22.55
C ARG A 6 -26.08 17.95 21.64
N PRO A 7 -26.88 17.45 20.67
CA PRO A 7 -26.41 16.45 19.73
C PRO A 7 -25.27 17.02 18.89
N LEU A 8 -24.15 16.28 18.83
CA LEU A 8 -22.96 16.63 18.06
C LEU A 8 -23.22 16.75 16.54
N LEU A 9 -24.32 16.18 16.05
CA LEU A 9 -24.79 16.34 14.67
C LEU A 9 -26.00 17.27 14.62
N ASP A 10 -25.93 18.28 13.76
CA ASP A 10 -27.10 19.10 13.42
C ASP A 10 -28.12 18.30 12.57
N PRO A 11 -29.36 18.79 12.39
CA PRO A 11 -30.39 18.08 11.62
C PRO A 11 -30.00 17.78 10.16
N ALA A 12 -29.24 18.66 9.50
CA ALA A 12 -28.82 18.46 8.11
C ALA A 12 -27.71 17.41 8.01
N GLN A 13 -26.74 17.43 8.91
CA GLN A 13 -25.70 16.43 9.06
C GLN A 13 -26.29 15.05 9.38
N ARG A 14 -27.30 15.00 10.26
CA ARG A 14 -28.04 13.76 10.56
C ARG A 14 -28.78 13.22 9.35
N ALA A 15 -29.48 14.08 8.61
CA ALA A 15 -30.17 13.67 7.39
C ALA A 15 -29.19 13.14 6.33
N GLU A 16 -28.02 13.77 6.19
CA GLU A 16 -26.98 13.29 5.28
C GLU A 16 -26.41 11.94 5.72
N PHE A 17 -26.16 11.75 7.02
CA PHE A 17 -25.74 10.46 7.55
C PHE A 17 -26.78 9.35 7.28
N GLN A 18 -28.07 9.65 7.44
CA GLN A 18 -29.14 8.69 7.17
C GLN A 18 -29.19 8.27 5.69
N ARG A 19 -28.84 9.17 4.76
CA ARG A 19 -28.72 8.83 3.32
C ARG A 19 -27.60 7.85 3.02
N LEU A 20 -26.58 7.76 3.87
CA LEU A 20 -25.54 6.74 3.73
C LEU A 20 -26.08 5.32 3.97
N ASN A 21 -27.29 5.18 4.52
CA ASN A 21 -27.94 3.92 4.86
C ASN A 21 -27.06 3.03 5.75
N ARG A 22 -26.45 3.65 6.78
CA ARG A 22 -25.57 2.97 7.75
C ARG A 22 -26.09 3.12 9.17
N THR A 23 -25.88 2.08 9.98
CA THR A 23 -26.20 2.09 11.40
C THR A 23 -25.10 2.72 12.24
N LYS A 24 -23.83 2.55 11.83
CA LYS A 24 -22.64 3.15 12.46
C LYS A 24 -21.57 3.51 11.42
N ALA A 25 -20.87 4.62 11.63
CA ALA A 25 -19.65 4.96 10.89
C ALA A 25 -18.76 5.95 11.63
N ILE A 26 -17.52 6.10 11.18
CA ILE A 26 -16.72 7.29 11.48
C ILE A 26 -17.09 8.36 10.47
N CYS A 27 -17.37 9.56 10.95
CA CYS A 27 -17.66 10.72 10.12
C CYS A 27 -16.66 11.84 10.40
N CYS A 28 -16.36 12.65 9.38
CA CYS A 28 -15.64 13.91 9.53
C CYS A 28 -16.62 15.06 9.41
N LEU A 29 -16.48 16.06 10.28
CA LEU A 29 -17.32 17.25 10.36
C LEU A 29 -16.45 18.52 10.33
N PRO A 30 -16.92 19.63 9.74
CA PRO A 30 -16.34 20.95 9.98
C PRO A 30 -16.49 21.37 11.46
N TYR A 31 -15.63 22.28 11.91
CA TYR A 31 -15.72 22.94 13.22
C TYR A 31 -17.07 23.64 13.43
N PHE A 32 -17.50 23.66 14.69
CA PHE A 32 -18.62 24.45 15.22
C PHE A 32 -18.27 24.93 16.63
N ASP A 33 -18.93 25.99 17.11
CA ASP A 33 -18.49 26.72 18.33
C ASP A 33 -18.41 25.87 19.60
N ASP A 34 -19.27 24.86 19.73
CA ASP A 34 -19.33 23.97 20.89
C ASP A 34 -18.47 22.69 20.72
N ALA A 35 -17.65 22.60 19.66
CA ALA A 35 -16.86 21.40 19.40
C ALA A 35 -15.77 21.19 20.48
N PRO A 36 -15.57 19.94 20.97
CA PRO A 36 -14.52 19.63 21.93
C PRO A 36 -13.14 19.97 21.37
N LYS A 37 -12.39 20.85 22.04
CA LYS A 37 -11.12 21.40 21.53
C LYS A 37 -10.06 20.31 21.34
N GLU A 38 -10.07 19.32 22.23
CA GLU A 38 -9.24 18.12 22.21
C GLU A 38 -9.58 17.13 21.09
N ALA A 39 -10.64 17.37 20.33
CA ALA A 39 -11.01 16.61 19.14
C ALA A 39 -10.72 17.37 17.83
N LEU A 40 -10.33 18.65 17.92
CA LEU A 40 -10.11 19.48 16.75
C LEU A 40 -8.78 19.15 16.06
N ILE A 41 -8.88 19.01 14.73
CA ILE A 41 -7.77 18.72 13.82
C ILE A 41 -7.78 19.66 12.61
N GLN A 42 -6.66 19.72 11.90
CA GLN A 42 -6.50 20.36 10.60
C GLN A 42 -5.84 19.39 9.62
N PHE A 43 -6.09 19.62 8.33
CA PHE A 43 -5.52 18.85 7.25
C PHE A 43 -4.49 19.67 6.49
N ASP A 44 -3.35 19.06 6.18
CA ASP A 44 -2.42 19.57 5.19
C ASP A 44 -2.34 18.61 4.00
N TYR A 45 -2.25 19.16 2.80
CA TYR A 45 -1.98 18.35 1.61
C TYR A 45 -0.61 17.69 1.76
N LEU A 46 -0.55 16.36 1.63
CA LEU A 46 0.69 15.61 1.68
C LEU A 46 1.18 15.25 0.28
N SER A 47 0.34 14.56 -0.50
CA SER A 47 0.73 14.07 -1.83
C SER A 47 -0.45 13.70 -2.72
N LYS A 48 -0.19 13.63 -4.03
CA LYS A 48 -1.11 13.11 -5.04
C LYS A 48 -0.52 11.90 -5.74
N GLY A 49 -1.28 10.80 -5.72
CA GLY A 49 -1.04 9.62 -6.53
C GLY A 49 -1.91 9.58 -7.79
N ALA A 50 -1.78 8.50 -8.57
CA ALA A 50 -2.58 8.31 -9.78
C ALA A 50 -4.09 8.27 -9.47
N ALA A 51 -4.47 7.57 -8.39
CA ALA A 51 -5.87 7.33 -8.02
C ALA A 51 -6.33 8.07 -6.75
N ASN A 52 -5.40 8.60 -5.95
CA ASN A 52 -5.70 9.09 -4.60
C ASN A 52 -4.98 10.40 -4.30
N VAL A 53 -5.49 11.11 -3.30
CA VAL A 53 -4.85 12.25 -2.64
C VAL A 53 -4.68 11.90 -1.18
N VAL A 54 -3.57 12.28 -0.57
CA VAL A 54 -3.28 12.01 0.85
C VAL A 54 -3.09 13.32 1.58
N TYR A 55 -3.62 13.40 2.80
CA TYR A 55 -3.52 14.53 3.70
C TYR A 55 -2.96 14.07 5.05
N THR A 56 -2.05 14.85 5.63
CA THR A 56 -1.64 14.68 7.03
C THR A 56 -2.66 15.30 7.97
N ILE A 57 -2.72 14.79 9.19
CA ILE A 57 -3.65 15.24 10.23
C ILE A 57 -2.85 15.80 11.39
N HIS A 58 -3.12 17.05 11.74
CA HIS A 58 -2.46 17.72 12.87
C HIS A 58 -3.49 18.25 13.86
N ARG A 59 -3.06 18.51 15.10
CA ARG A 59 -3.91 19.18 16.09
C ARG A 59 -4.25 20.58 15.58
N ALA A 60 -5.52 20.98 15.68
CA ALA A 60 -5.92 22.30 15.22
C ALA A 60 -5.32 23.41 16.10
N GLU A 61 -4.81 24.46 15.46
CA GLU A 61 -4.37 25.69 16.13
C GLU A 61 -5.40 26.80 15.96
N LYS A 62 -5.36 27.81 16.84
CA LYS A 62 -6.25 28.97 16.73
C LYS A 62 -5.77 29.90 15.60
N PRO A 63 -6.68 30.51 14.81
CA PRO A 63 -8.13 30.37 14.85
C PRO A 63 -8.63 29.07 14.21
N PHE A 64 -9.70 28.47 14.77
CA PHE A 64 -10.25 27.17 14.33
C PHE A 64 -11.14 27.25 13.08
N THR A 65 -11.02 28.30 12.27
CA THR A 65 -11.90 28.57 11.12
C THR A 65 -11.82 27.51 10.02
N ASN A 66 -10.72 26.75 9.97
CA ASN A 66 -10.52 25.62 9.06
C ASN A 66 -10.29 24.31 9.84
N ALA A 67 -10.80 24.21 11.07
CA ALA A 67 -10.69 23.00 11.87
C ALA A 67 -11.82 22.02 11.55
N PHE A 68 -11.55 20.75 11.85
CA PHE A 68 -12.43 19.62 11.67
C PHE A 68 -12.40 18.74 12.91
N LEU A 69 -13.29 17.76 12.97
CA LEU A 69 -13.23 16.70 13.96
C LEU A 69 -13.79 15.40 13.37
N PHE A 70 -13.28 14.27 13.86
CA PHE A 70 -13.88 12.98 13.60
C PHE A 70 -14.85 12.62 14.71
N VAL A 71 -15.95 11.95 14.36
CA VAL A 71 -16.96 11.48 15.30
C VAL A 71 -17.32 10.03 15.00
N HIS A 72 -17.56 9.24 16.04
CA HIS A 72 -18.29 7.99 15.93
C HIS A 72 -19.78 8.30 15.89
N VAL A 73 -20.44 8.02 14.77
CA VAL A 73 -21.88 8.14 14.63
C VAL A 73 -22.52 6.77 14.77
N GLN A 74 -23.57 6.68 15.59
CA GLN A 74 -24.30 5.45 15.89
C GLN A 74 -25.80 5.69 15.77
N ASP A 75 -26.57 4.59 15.81
CA ASP A 75 -28.03 4.60 15.91
C ASP A 75 -28.69 5.50 14.84
N GLN A 76 -28.29 5.30 13.58
CA GLN A 76 -28.78 6.07 12.42
C GLN A 76 -28.63 7.59 12.57
N GLY A 77 -27.57 8.04 13.25
CA GLY A 77 -27.27 9.45 13.46
C GLY A 77 -27.89 10.05 14.70
N SER A 78 -28.54 9.24 15.55
CA SER A 78 -29.14 9.73 16.79
C SER A 78 -28.12 9.99 17.90
N SER A 79 -27.02 9.24 17.90
CA SER A 79 -25.88 9.43 18.80
C SER A 79 -24.61 9.70 18.00
N ALA A 80 -23.80 10.64 18.49
CA ALA A 80 -22.46 10.89 17.97
C ALA A 80 -21.50 11.16 19.13
N THR A 81 -20.25 10.74 19.01
CA THR A 81 -19.21 10.96 20.03
C THR A 81 -17.93 11.41 19.34
N ALA A 82 -17.35 12.51 19.81
CA ALA A 82 -16.10 13.03 19.26
C ALA A 82 -14.92 12.08 19.51
N ILE A 83 -14.07 11.94 18.51
CA ILE A 83 -12.81 11.19 18.58
C ILE A 83 -11.72 12.19 18.96
N SER A 84 -10.99 11.90 20.04
CA SER A 84 -9.87 12.75 20.47
C SER A 84 -8.80 12.82 19.37
N ASN A 85 -8.19 14.00 19.21
CA ASN A 85 -7.12 14.21 18.24
C ASN A 85 -5.92 13.27 18.47
N ASP A 86 -5.62 12.89 19.72
CA ASP A 86 -4.57 11.93 20.07
C ASP A 86 -4.76 10.55 19.43
N GLN A 87 -5.99 10.20 19.02
CA GLN A 87 -6.29 8.92 18.37
C GLN A 87 -6.18 8.96 16.83
N VAL A 88 -5.92 10.13 16.23
CA VAL A 88 -5.94 10.32 14.77
C VAL A 88 -4.75 11.08 14.20
N ILE A 89 -3.96 11.78 15.02
CA ILE A 89 -2.76 12.51 14.56
C ILE A 89 -1.62 11.59 14.09
N ASP A 90 -1.67 10.30 14.43
CA ASP A 90 -0.78 9.27 13.90
C ASP A 90 -1.31 8.63 12.60
N ARG A 91 -2.30 9.28 11.98
CA ARG A 91 -2.96 8.84 10.75
C ARG A 91 -2.84 9.86 9.64
N VAL A 92 -2.96 9.37 8.41
CA VAL A 92 -3.21 10.16 7.22
C VAL A 92 -4.61 9.90 6.70
N LEU A 93 -5.20 10.89 6.04
CA LEU A 93 -6.46 10.75 5.31
C LEU A 93 -6.18 10.56 3.82
N ARG A 94 -6.57 9.41 3.28
CA ARG A 94 -6.48 9.09 1.85
C ARG A 94 -7.86 9.24 1.20
N VAL A 95 -7.95 10.03 0.14
CA VAL A 95 -9.21 10.32 -0.58
C VAL A 95 -9.10 9.89 -2.06
N PRO A 96 -10.02 9.05 -2.57
CA PRO A 96 -10.06 8.71 -4.00
C PRO A 96 -10.33 9.94 -4.88
N ARG A 97 -9.68 10.01 -6.04
CA ARG A 97 -9.78 11.17 -6.96
C ARG A 97 -11.10 11.27 -7.75
N GLY A 98 -11.93 10.22 -7.73
CA GLY A 98 -13.27 10.22 -8.37
C GLY A 98 -13.30 9.99 -9.89
N ARG A 99 -12.24 9.47 -10.52
CA ARG A 99 -12.29 9.10 -11.96
C ARG A 99 -13.14 7.85 -12.13
N ALA A 100 -13.82 7.71 -13.27
CA ALA A 100 -14.70 6.55 -13.57
C ALA A 100 -14.04 5.16 -13.36
N LYS A 101 -12.72 5.07 -13.52
CA LYS A 101 -11.93 3.82 -13.34
C LYS A 101 -11.34 3.64 -11.94
N HIS A 102 -11.54 4.59 -11.03
CA HIS A 102 -11.03 4.52 -9.66
C HIS A 102 -12.07 3.85 -8.76
N LEU A 103 -11.58 3.02 -7.83
CA LEU A 103 -12.42 2.40 -6.83
C LEU A 103 -12.93 3.44 -5.83
N THR A 104 -14.15 3.25 -5.36
CA THR A 104 -14.68 4.02 -4.22
C THR A 104 -14.00 3.56 -2.93
N SER A 105 -14.15 4.33 -1.85
CA SER A 105 -13.65 3.91 -0.54
C SER A 105 -14.29 2.61 -0.06
N ASP A 106 -15.55 2.35 -0.45
CA ASP A 106 -16.26 1.12 -0.12
C ASP A 106 -15.71 -0.09 -0.86
N ASP A 107 -15.45 0.06 -2.16
CA ASP A 107 -14.83 -1.01 -2.95
C ASP A 107 -13.42 -1.35 -2.45
N ILE A 108 -12.65 -0.32 -2.07
CA ILE A 108 -11.30 -0.50 -1.51
C ILE A 108 -11.36 -1.28 -0.19
N VAL A 109 -12.22 -0.87 0.75
CA VAL A 109 -12.37 -1.55 2.04
C VAL A 109 -12.90 -2.96 1.87
N ALA A 110 -13.92 -3.16 1.03
CA ALA A 110 -14.46 -4.49 0.77
C ALA A 110 -13.43 -5.43 0.15
N GLY A 111 -12.72 -4.98 -0.89
CA GLY A 111 -11.66 -5.77 -1.52
C GLY A 111 -10.51 -6.09 -0.57
N PHE A 112 -10.12 -5.14 0.27
CA PHE A 112 -9.09 -5.35 1.27
C PHE A 112 -9.52 -6.39 2.32
N GLU A 113 -10.71 -6.24 2.93
CA GLU A 113 -11.19 -7.13 3.98
C GLU A 113 -11.55 -8.54 3.48
N GLN A 114 -12.05 -8.66 2.25
CA GLN A 114 -12.53 -9.93 1.69
C GLN A 114 -11.45 -10.70 0.92
N ALA A 115 -10.47 -10.01 0.31
CA ALA A 115 -9.45 -10.67 -0.51
C ALA A 115 -8.04 -10.56 0.06
N VAL A 116 -7.65 -9.40 0.61
CA VAL A 116 -6.26 -9.15 1.04
C VAL A 116 -6.00 -9.57 2.48
N ARG A 117 -6.77 -9.06 3.44
CA ARG A 117 -6.57 -9.37 4.87
C ARG A 117 -6.53 -10.88 5.16
N PRO A 118 -7.43 -11.71 4.60
CA PRO A 118 -7.47 -13.12 4.93
C PRO A 118 -6.14 -13.83 4.67
N VAL A 119 -5.46 -13.55 3.55
CA VAL A 119 -4.20 -14.22 3.19
C VAL A 119 -2.98 -13.81 4.03
N PHE A 120 -3.16 -12.93 5.03
CA PHE A 120 -2.15 -12.57 6.02
C PHE A 120 -2.48 -13.09 7.43
N LEU A 121 -3.65 -13.69 7.63
CA LEU A 121 -4.01 -14.32 8.90
C LEU A 121 -3.52 -15.77 8.90
N SER A 122 -3.14 -16.29 10.07
CA SER A 122 -2.79 -17.71 10.20
C SER A 122 -4.00 -18.60 9.96
N GLY A 123 -3.81 -19.74 9.29
CA GLY A 123 -4.84 -20.76 9.09
C GLY A 123 -5.21 -20.96 7.62
N LYS A 124 -6.23 -21.77 7.36
CA LYS A 124 -6.67 -22.02 5.98
C LYS A 124 -7.45 -20.82 5.47
N VAL A 125 -6.98 -20.26 4.35
CA VAL A 125 -7.68 -19.21 3.64
C VAL A 125 -8.12 -19.77 2.30
N ASP A 126 -9.40 -19.61 1.98
CA ASP A 126 -9.96 -20.00 0.68
C ASP A 126 -9.39 -19.11 -0.43
N ALA A 127 -8.21 -19.47 -0.92
CA ALA A 127 -7.74 -19.12 -2.25
C ALA A 127 -8.25 -20.21 -3.19
N VAL A 128 -9.33 -19.95 -3.92
CA VAL A 128 -9.88 -20.95 -4.83
C VAL A 128 -8.82 -21.29 -5.89
N GLY A 129 -8.57 -22.55 -6.23
CA GLY A 129 -7.51 -22.89 -7.19
C GLY A 129 -7.54 -24.34 -7.68
N SER A 130 -7.29 -24.50 -8.97
CA SER A 130 -7.33 -25.75 -9.72
C SER A 130 -6.35 -26.81 -9.18
N GLY A 131 -6.86 -28.00 -8.86
CA GLY A 131 -6.02 -29.17 -8.63
C GLY A 131 -5.49 -29.75 -9.94
N GLU A 132 -4.27 -30.26 -9.88
CA GLU A 132 -3.76 -31.20 -10.86
C GLU A 132 -4.54 -32.51 -10.69
N ASN A 133 -5.18 -32.98 -11.77
CA ASN A 133 -6.04 -34.17 -11.91
C ASN A 133 -7.55 -33.90 -11.80
N LEU A 134 -8.18 -33.50 -12.90
CA LEU A 134 -9.61 -33.71 -13.13
C LEU A 134 -9.84 -34.19 -14.57
N GLU A 135 -9.43 -35.42 -14.85
CA GLU A 135 -10.15 -36.22 -15.86
C GLU A 135 -11.45 -36.67 -15.19
N ASN A 136 -12.56 -35.99 -15.52
CA ASN A 136 -13.95 -36.31 -15.15
C ASN A 136 -14.49 -35.79 -13.79
N SER A 137 -14.82 -34.51 -13.68
CA SER A 137 -16.02 -34.05 -12.94
C SER A 137 -16.36 -32.61 -13.31
N GLU A 138 -17.56 -32.38 -13.86
CA GLU A 138 -17.99 -31.06 -14.37
C GLU A 138 -18.46 -30.05 -13.30
N ASP A 139 -18.29 -30.28 -11.99
CA ASP A 139 -18.88 -29.38 -10.97
C ASP A 139 -18.09 -29.17 -9.66
N GLU A 140 -16.84 -29.64 -9.53
CA GLU A 140 -16.06 -29.40 -8.30
C GLU A 140 -14.97 -28.34 -8.49
N GLN A 141 -15.21 -27.16 -7.92
CA GLN A 141 -14.20 -26.15 -7.68
C GLN A 141 -13.11 -26.74 -6.77
N VAL A 142 -11.98 -27.12 -7.35
CA VAL A 142 -10.83 -27.50 -6.53
C VAL A 142 -10.31 -26.26 -5.81
N GLN A 143 -9.93 -26.43 -4.55
CA GLN A 143 -9.41 -25.39 -3.66
C GLN A 143 -7.88 -25.49 -3.65
N VAL A 144 -7.17 -24.38 -3.85
CA VAL A 144 -5.72 -24.33 -3.56
C VAL A 144 -5.59 -23.82 -2.12
N PRO A 145 -5.30 -24.69 -1.15
CA PRO A 145 -5.12 -24.23 0.22
C PRO A 145 -3.94 -23.25 0.26
N VAL A 146 -4.25 -21.97 0.49
CA VAL A 146 -3.26 -21.01 0.99
C VAL A 146 -3.36 -21.11 2.50
N GLU A 147 -2.33 -21.72 3.09
CA GLU A 147 -2.22 -21.87 4.54
C GLU A 147 -1.02 -21.06 5.01
N PRO A 148 -1.19 -19.77 5.37
CA PRO A 148 -0.17 -19.05 6.10
C PRO A 148 0.07 -19.75 7.45
N ASP A 149 1.33 -20.04 7.74
CA ASP A 149 1.76 -20.68 8.98
C ASP A 149 1.76 -19.69 10.17
N GLN A 150 1.70 -18.38 9.89
CA GLN A 150 1.81 -17.30 10.86
C GLN A 150 0.84 -16.15 10.55
N ASP A 151 0.41 -15.44 11.61
CA ASP A 151 -0.34 -14.19 11.47
C ASP A 151 0.61 -13.03 11.20
N LEU A 152 0.54 -12.52 9.97
CA LEU A 152 1.32 -11.38 9.47
C LEU A 152 0.44 -10.14 9.25
N SER A 153 -0.79 -10.12 9.78
CA SER A 153 -1.70 -8.97 9.67
C SER A 153 -1.15 -7.70 10.32
N LYS A 154 -0.15 -7.84 11.22
CA LYS A 154 0.61 -6.70 11.77
C LYS A 154 1.28 -5.84 10.70
N TYR A 155 1.56 -6.38 9.51
CA TYR A 155 2.13 -5.61 8.39
C TYR A 155 1.08 -4.94 7.52
N LEU A 156 -0.21 -5.18 7.73
CA LEU A 156 -1.24 -4.51 6.96
C LEU A 156 -1.52 -3.11 7.51
N MET A 157 -1.78 -2.16 6.61
CA MET A 157 -2.39 -0.88 6.99
C MET A 157 -3.77 -1.14 7.59
N ASP A 158 -4.08 -0.43 8.67
CA ASP A 158 -5.41 -0.44 9.27
C ASP A 158 -6.29 0.56 8.52
N LEU A 159 -7.14 0.06 7.62
CA LEU A 159 -8.01 0.87 6.76
C LEU A 159 -9.32 1.18 7.49
N LYS A 160 -9.50 2.43 7.92
CA LYS A 160 -10.78 2.89 8.51
C LYS A 160 -11.49 3.83 7.56
N ARG A 161 -12.67 3.43 7.08
CA ARG A 161 -13.52 4.30 6.27
C ARG A 161 -14.04 5.47 7.09
N VAL A 162 -13.98 6.66 6.50
CA VAL A 162 -14.58 7.88 7.04
C VAL A 162 -15.55 8.46 6.03
N ALA A 163 -16.78 8.73 6.46
CA ALA A 163 -17.73 9.49 5.67
C ALA A 163 -17.52 10.99 5.88
N PHE A 164 -17.60 11.77 4.81
CA PHE A 164 -17.52 13.22 4.85
C PHE A 164 -18.92 13.80 4.92
N LEU A 165 -19.25 14.50 6.00
CA LEU A 165 -20.48 15.28 6.06
C LEU A 165 -20.28 16.64 5.36
N PRO A 166 -21.36 17.42 5.11
CA PRO A 166 -21.30 18.60 4.26
C PRO A 166 -20.19 19.58 4.64
N GLY A 167 -19.49 20.10 3.63
CA GLY A 167 -18.39 21.06 3.78
C GLY A 167 -16.98 20.45 3.81
N VAL A 168 -16.82 19.21 4.28
CA VAL A 168 -15.49 18.57 4.40
C VAL A 168 -14.83 18.34 3.04
N MET A 169 -15.53 17.66 2.11
CA MET A 169 -14.96 17.35 0.80
C MET A 169 -14.63 18.61 0.00
N ALA A 170 -15.46 19.66 0.11
CA ALA A 170 -15.20 20.94 -0.54
C ALA A 170 -13.90 21.58 -0.03
N HIS A 171 -13.64 21.52 1.27
CA HIS A 171 -12.39 22.01 1.86
C HIS A 171 -11.17 21.20 1.41
N LEU A 172 -11.24 19.86 1.48
CA LEU A 172 -10.17 18.98 1.03
C LEU A 172 -9.86 19.20 -0.46
N ALA A 173 -10.89 19.34 -1.29
CA ALA A 173 -10.74 19.66 -2.70
C ALA A 173 -10.06 21.02 -2.90
N HIS A 174 -10.46 22.05 -2.15
CA HIS A 174 -9.83 23.38 -2.20
C HIS A 174 -8.35 23.32 -1.83
N LEU A 175 -7.99 22.68 -0.71
CA LEU A 175 -6.59 22.48 -0.30
C LEU A 175 -5.76 21.82 -1.40
N ALA A 176 -6.28 20.73 -1.97
CA ALA A 176 -5.56 20.03 -3.02
C ALA A 176 -5.44 20.82 -4.32
N HIS A 177 -6.48 21.54 -4.74
CA HIS A 177 -6.43 22.37 -5.95
C HIS A 177 -5.50 23.56 -5.80
N PHE A 178 -5.44 24.16 -4.60
CA PHE A 178 -4.53 25.25 -4.30
C PHE A 178 -3.07 24.81 -4.48
N THR A 179 -2.73 23.61 -4.00
CA THR A 179 -1.38 23.05 -4.15
C THR A 179 -1.12 22.48 -5.54
N GLU A 180 -2.11 21.78 -6.13
CA GLU A 180 -1.96 21.08 -7.39
C GLU A 180 -3.29 21.05 -8.19
N PRO A 181 -3.42 21.85 -9.26
CA PRO A 181 -4.65 21.92 -10.06
C PRO A 181 -5.04 20.59 -10.73
N GLY A 182 -6.33 20.35 -10.92
CA GLY A 182 -6.85 19.13 -11.57
C GLY A 182 -6.73 17.88 -10.71
N THR A 183 -6.71 18.04 -9.38
CA THR A 183 -6.51 16.94 -8.45
C THR A 183 -7.77 16.07 -8.31
N PHE A 184 -8.96 16.65 -8.23
CA PHE A 184 -10.22 15.90 -8.21
C PHE A 184 -11.02 16.09 -9.50
N GLU A 185 -11.77 15.07 -9.89
CA GLU A 185 -12.72 15.12 -11.02
C GLU A 185 -14.17 15.17 -10.52
N GLN A 186 -15.13 15.40 -11.41
CA GLN A 186 -16.55 15.43 -11.02
C GLN A 186 -17.00 14.06 -10.47
N GLY A 187 -17.82 14.07 -9.41
CA GLY A 187 -18.32 12.85 -8.79
C GLY A 187 -17.38 12.23 -7.73
N VAL A 188 -16.61 13.06 -7.01
CA VAL A 188 -15.76 12.60 -5.90
C VAL A 188 -16.59 11.89 -4.84
N ASP A 189 -16.08 10.77 -4.36
CA ASP A 189 -16.63 10.04 -3.23
C ASP A 189 -16.64 10.96 -1.99
N ASN A 190 -17.79 11.08 -1.32
CA ASN A 190 -17.91 11.78 -0.04
C ASN A 190 -17.39 10.90 1.11
N SER A 191 -16.29 10.20 0.88
CA SER A 191 -15.62 9.39 1.87
C SER A 191 -14.14 9.22 1.56
N GLY A 192 -13.40 8.81 2.59
CA GLY A 192 -11.98 8.50 2.48
C GLY A 192 -11.57 7.43 3.49
N LEU A 193 -10.27 7.21 3.59
CA LEU A 193 -9.67 6.16 4.41
C LEU A 193 -8.66 6.80 5.37
N LEU A 194 -8.83 6.58 6.66
CA LEU A 194 -7.77 6.81 7.65
C LEU A 194 -6.82 5.62 7.63
N LEU A 195 -5.53 5.91 7.49
CA LEU A 195 -4.43 4.95 7.45
C LEU A 195 -3.37 5.34 8.46
N PRO A 196 -2.60 4.41 9.05
CA PRO A 196 -1.39 4.73 9.80
C PRO A 196 -0.47 5.66 9.01
N ASP A 197 0.03 6.72 9.64
CA ASP A 197 1.07 7.57 9.07
C ASP A 197 2.43 6.87 9.20
N MET A 198 3.05 6.61 8.06
CA MET A 198 4.39 6.01 7.97
C MET A 198 5.43 7.02 7.49
N SER A 199 5.12 8.32 7.51
CA SER A 199 6.04 9.41 7.18
C SER A 199 7.21 9.46 8.18
N PRO A 200 8.39 9.95 7.76
CA PRO A 200 9.52 10.10 8.69
C PRO A 200 9.18 11.12 9.78
N VAL A 201 9.61 10.85 11.01
CA VAL A 201 9.49 11.80 12.12
C VAL A 201 10.84 12.49 12.33
N PRO A 202 10.95 13.82 12.15
CA PRO A 202 12.20 14.55 12.32
C PRO A 202 12.92 14.19 13.63
N ASP A 203 14.23 13.96 13.54
CA ASP A 203 15.10 13.59 14.66
C ASP A 203 14.73 12.30 15.42
N VAL A 204 13.72 11.56 14.98
CA VAL A 204 13.22 10.35 15.63
C VAL A 204 13.35 9.13 14.73
N SER A 205 12.98 9.24 13.46
CA SER A 205 12.98 8.13 12.51
C SER A 205 13.17 8.58 11.06
N ILE A 206 13.52 7.62 10.21
CA ILE A 206 13.42 7.73 8.76
C ILE A 206 12.44 6.70 8.24
N SER A 207 11.88 6.96 7.07
CA SER A 207 10.95 6.05 6.41
C SER A 207 11.38 5.80 4.96
N LEU A 208 11.36 4.54 4.57
CA LEU A 208 11.64 4.09 3.20
C LEU A 208 10.35 3.53 2.59
N GLU A 209 10.12 3.83 1.32
CA GLU A 209 9.11 3.14 0.51
C GLU A 209 9.81 2.20 -0.48
N ILE A 210 9.51 0.91 -0.40
CA ILE A 210 9.99 -0.11 -1.34
C ILE A 210 8.78 -0.70 -2.04
N LYS A 211 8.83 -0.88 -3.36
CA LYS A 211 7.84 -1.72 -4.07
C LYS A 211 8.44 -3.10 -4.26
N PRO A 212 7.97 -4.15 -3.55
CA PRO A 212 8.57 -5.49 -3.64
C PRO A 212 8.54 -6.04 -5.07
N LYS A 213 7.48 -5.72 -5.84
CA LYS A 213 7.25 -6.23 -7.20
C LYS A 213 7.21 -7.76 -7.23
N TRP A 214 7.60 -8.36 -8.33
CA TRP A 214 7.55 -9.81 -8.54
C TRP A 214 8.69 -10.47 -7.78
N LEU A 215 8.36 -11.14 -6.68
CA LEU A 215 9.32 -11.83 -5.81
C LEU A 215 9.66 -13.25 -6.32
N LEU A 216 9.02 -13.67 -7.41
CA LEU A 216 9.35 -14.86 -8.19
C LEU A 216 9.59 -14.49 -9.66
N GLN A 217 10.24 -15.38 -10.39
CA GLN A 217 10.28 -15.26 -11.85
C GLN A 217 8.87 -15.44 -12.42
N SER A 218 8.55 -14.72 -13.49
CA SER A 218 7.30 -14.91 -14.23
C SER A 218 7.19 -16.36 -14.70
N PRO A 219 6.06 -17.06 -14.47
CA PRO A 219 5.86 -18.43 -14.95
C PRO A 219 6.01 -18.57 -16.48
N THR A 220 5.76 -17.49 -17.22
CA THR A 220 5.85 -17.45 -18.68
C THR A 220 7.21 -16.97 -19.18
N ALA A 221 8.17 -16.66 -18.30
CA ALA A 221 9.51 -16.28 -18.73
C ALA A 221 10.23 -17.46 -19.42
N PRO A 222 11.01 -17.21 -20.49
CA PRO A 222 11.78 -18.26 -21.16
C PRO A 222 12.80 -18.91 -20.20
N ALA A 223 13.12 -20.19 -20.43
CA ALA A 223 14.15 -20.89 -19.64
C ALA A 223 15.54 -20.24 -19.73
N SER A 224 15.83 -19.53 -20.83
CA SER A 224 17.06 -18.77 -21.04
C SER A 224 17.02 -17.36 -20.45
N ALA A 225 15.99 -17.00 -19.67
CA ALA A 225 15.86 -15.66 -19.11
C ALA A 225 17.04 -15.30 -18.19
N VAL A 226 17.69 -14.18 -18.51
CA VAL A 226 18.76 -13.58 -17.69
C VAL A 226 18.24 -12.45 -16.80
N ARG A 227 16.94 -12.14 -16.89
CA ARG A 227 16.25 -11.14 -16.06
C ARG A 227 14.94 -11.66 -15.49
N CYS A 228 14.62 -11.23 -14.27
CA CYS A 228 13.26 -11.35 -13.76
C CYS A 228 12.32 -10.40 -14.50
N ARG A 229 11.01 -10.66 -14.45
CA ARG A 229 10.00 -9.81 -15.11
C ARG A 229 10.13 -8.32 -14.82
N THR A 230 10.35 -7.96 -13.56
CA THR A 230 10.50 -6.55 -13.19
C THR A 230 11.75 -5.91 -13.79
N CYS A 231 12.86 -6.65 -13.85
CA CYS A 231 14.08 -6.18 -14.51
C CYS A 231 13.90 -6.09 -16.03
N ALA A 232 13.17 -7.02 -16.65
CA ALA A 232 12.79 -6.94 -18.06
C ALA A 232 11.96 -5.68 -18.35
N MET A 233 10.99 -5.37 -17.48
CA MET A 233 10.22 -4.11 -17.55
C MET A 233 11.10 -2.86 -17.42
N GLN A 234 12.15 -2.87 -16.59
CA GLN A 234 13.09 -1.75 -16.44
C GLN A 234 14.01 -1.54 -17.65
N VAL A 235 14.16 -2.56 -18.50
CA VAL A 235 14.80 -2.41 -19.81
C VAL A 235 13.81 -1.80 -20.80
N ALA A 236 12.59 -2.35 -20.87
CA ALA A 236 11.57 -1.89 -21.80
C ALA A 236 11.09 -0.46 -21.51
N ILE A 237 10.87 -0.15 -20.24
CA ILE A 237 10.37 1.14 -19.75
C ILE A 237 11.15 1.52 -18.48
N PRO A 238 12.34 2.12 -18.64
CA PRO A 238 13.17 2.56 -17.53
C PRO A 238 12.44 3.52 -16.57
N LYS A 239 12.55 3.27 -15.26
CA LYS A 239 12.02 4.15 -14.20
C LYS A 239 12.93 4.13 -12.98
N HIS A 240 13.38 5.31 -12.54
CA HIS A 240 14.14 5.52 -11.29
C HIS A 240 15.28 4.52 -11.10
N ARG A 241 16.18 4.41 -12.09
CA ARG A 241 17.22 3.37 -12.11
C ARG A 241 18.21 3.49 -10.96
N GLU A 242 18.44 4.70 -10.49
CA GLU A 242 19.34 5.06 -9.40
C GLU A 242 18.97 4.44 -8.05
N ILE A 243 17.68 4.23 -7.78
CA ILE A 243 17.18 3.60 -6.54
C ILE A 243 16.62 2.19 -6.77
N TYR A 244 16.67 1.69 -8.01
CA TYR A 244 16.05 0.42 -8.36
C TYR A 244 16.82 -0.76 -7.76
N LEU A 245 16.11 -1.60 -7.00
CA LEU A 245 16.60 -2.88 -6.52
C LEU A 245 15.86 -4.01 -7.25
N CYS A 246 16.61 -4.98 -7.79
CA CYS A 246 16.01 -6.18 -8.35
C CYS A 246 15.18 -6.93 -7.30
N PRO A 247 13.89 -7.24 -7.53
CA PRO A 247 13.04 -7.95 -6.58
C PRO A 247 13.60 -9.29 -6.11
N LEU A 248 14.23 -10.05 -7.01
CA LEU A 248 14.84 -11.32 -6.65
C LEU A 248 16.11 -11.12 -5.81
N ARG A 249 16.84 -10.01 -6.00
CA ARG A 249 17.97 -9.64 -5.12
C ARG A 249 17.47 -9.22 -3.74
N LEU A 250 16.31 -8.57 -3.65
CA LEU A 250 15.68 -8.23 -2.37
C LEU A 250 15.33 -9.50 -1.55
N VAL A 251 14.92 -10.59 -2.22
CA VAL A 251 14.54 -11.85 -1.57
C VAL A 251 15.73 -12.77 -1.31
N TYR A 252 16.59 -12.97 -2.31
CA TYR A 252 17.65 -13.98 -2.27
C TYR A 252 19.02 -13.39 -1.96
N GLY A 253 19.16 -12.07 -1.99
CA GLY A 253 20.40 -11.38 -1.70
C GLY A 253 20.85 -11.57 -0.25
N THR A 254 22.16 -11.61 -0.08
CA THR A 254 22.85 -11.62 1.20
C THR A 254 23.13 -10.19 1.68
N GLN A 255 23.74 -10.04 2.86
CA GLN A 255 24.11 -8.71 3.36
C GLN A 255 25.02 -7.92 2.39
N PRO A 256 26.10 -8.50 1.83
CA PRO A 256 26.90 -7.82 0.79
C PRO A 256 26.07 -7.36 -0.40
N ASP A 257 25.09 -8.17 -0.84
CA ASP A 257 24.29 -7.85 -2.01
C ASP A 257 23.39 -6.63 -1.80
N LEU A 258 22.94 -6.37 -0.58
CA LEU A 258 22.03 -5.25 -0.29
C LEU A 258 22.76 -4.00 0.22
N ARG A 259 24.04 -4.10 0.54
CA ARG A 259 24.77 -3.06 1.28
C ARG A 259 24.84 -1.73 0.55
N ASP A 260 25.27 -1.74 -0.71
CA ASP A 260 25.49 -0.50 -1.46
C ASP A 260 24.16 0.21 -1.76
N TRP A 261 23.13 -0.56 -2.10
CA TRP A 261 21.78 -0.05 -2.26
C TRP A 261 21.25 0.56 -0.95
N ALA A 262 21.36 -0.17 0.17
CA ALA A 262 20.91 0.30 1.47
C ALA A 262 21.66 1.57 1.89
N TRP A 263 22.97 1.64 1.64
CA TRP A 263 23.78 2.83 1.89
C TRP A 263 23.28 4.01 1.05
N TYR A 264 23.07 3.81 -0.24
CA TYR A 264 22.62 4.86 -1.15
C TYR A 264 21.28 5.45 -0.73
N VAL A 265 20.25 4.60 -0.53
CA VAL A 265 18.90 5.06 -0.18
C VAL A 265 18.88 5.74 1.19
N LEU A 266 19.68 5.26 2.14
CA LEU A 266 19.75 5.86 3.48
C LEU A 266 20.56 7.15 3.49
N ALA A 267 21.66 7.23 2.75
CA ALA A 267 22.49 8.43 2.68
C ALA A 267 21.76 9.61 2.04
N ASP A 268 20.82 9.35 1.12
CA ASP A 268 20.00 10.38 0.47
C ASP A 268 19.21 11.23 1.50
N HIS A 269 18.70 10.59 2.56
CA HIS A 269 18.05 11.28 3.68
C HIS A 269 18.96 12.21 4.48
N PHE A 270 20.29 12.15 4.28
CA PHE A 270 21.29 12.96 4.98
C PHE A 270 22.07 13.91 4.06
N GLY A 271 21.53 14.21 2.86
CA GLY A 271 22.16 15.07 1.85
C GLY A 271 22.94 14.29 0.77
N GLY A 272 22.78 12.97 0.72
CA GLY A 272 23.43 12.10 -0.27
C GLY A 272 24.80 11.60 0.16
N THR A 273 25.34 10.69 -0.64
CA THR A 273 26.58 9.94 -0.35
C THR A 273 27.80 10.85 -0.17
N ALA A 274 27.90 11.93 -0.95
CA ALA A 274 29.00 12.88 -0.88
C ALA A 274 29.02 13.67 0.43
N ASP A 275 27.84 14.09 0.92
CA ASP A 275 27.71 14.85 2.16
C ASP A 275 27.95 13.96 3.37
N VAL A 276 27.39 12.74 3.36
CA VAL A 276 27.69 11.73 4.38
C VAL A 276 29.20 11.47 4.45
N SER A 277 29.88 11.29 3.31
CA SER A 277 31.32 10.98 3.28
C SER A 277 32.24 12.07 3.84
N LYS A 278 31.77 13.32 3.98
CA LYS A 278 32.53 14.42 4.58
C LYS A 278 32.31 14.56 6.10
N ASP A 279 31.24 13.95 6.62
CA ASP A 279 30.82 14.09 8.01
C ASP A 279 30.87 12.73 8.72
N THR A 280 31.82 12.58 9.65
CA THR A 280 32.03 11.35 10.40
C THR A 280 30.79 10.96 11.23
N GLN A 281 30.02 11.91 11.76
CA GLN A 281 28.83 11.61 12.54
C GLN A 281 27.72 11.06 11.63
N LYS A 282 27.52 11.67 10.45
CA LYS A 282 26.59 11.13 9.44
C LYS A 282 27.00 9.73 8.98
N GLN A 283 28.29 9.47 8.76
CA GLN A 283 28.76 8.13 8.38
C GLN A 283 28.44 7.07 9.42
N VAL A 284 28.69 7.38 10.70
CA VAL A 284 28.39 6.45 11.80
C VAL A 284 26.88 6.20 11.89
N MET A 285 26.07 7.26 11.76
CA MET A 285 24.61 7.15 11.74
C MET A 285 24.11 6.29 10.58
N VAL A 286 24.49 6.60 9.34
CA VAL A 286 24.06 5.87 8.14
C VAL A 286 24.54 4.43 8.19
N SER A 287 25.80 4.17 8.57
CA SER A 287 26.33 2.81 8.72
C SER A 287 25.48 1.96 9.69
N ARG A 288 25.03 2.56 10.79
CA ARG A 288 24.18 1.90 11.77
C ARG A 288 22.79 1.62 11.20
N LEU A 289 22.19 2.57 10.49
CA LEU A 289 20.89 2.39 9.85
C LEU A 289 20.94 1.33 8.75
N VAL A 290 22.01 1.30 7.95
CA VAL A 290 22.27 0.29 6.91
C VAL A 290 22.30 -1.10 7.53
N ARG A 291 23.06 -1.30 8.61
CA ARG A 291 23.10 -2.60 9.30
C ARG A 291 21.70 -3.03 9.75
N ARG A 292 20.95 -2.13 10.40
CA ARG A 292 19.60 -2.45 10.90
C ARG A 292 18.61 -2.76 9.78
N LEU A 293 18.65 -2.03 8.67
CA LEU A 293 17.83 -2.31 7.50
C LEU A 293 18.18 -3.68 6.90
N ILE A 294 19.47 -3.97 6.73
CA ILE A 294 19.91 -5.25 6.16
C ILE A 294 19.54 -6.42 7.07
N ASP A 295 19.77 -6.31 8.39
CA ASP A 295 19.39 -7.35 9.34
C ASP A 295 17.87 -7.61 9.28
N TYR A 296 17.07 -6.54 9.20
CA TYR A 296 15.62 -6.63 9.03
C TYR A 296 15.20 -7.34 7.74
N LEU A 297 15.85 -7.04 6.60
CA LEU A 297 15.52 -7.58 5.29
C LEU A 297 16.01 -9.02 5.06
N VAL A 298 17.17 -9.38 5.62
CA VAL A 298 17.85 -10.65 5.33
C VAL A 298 17.53 -11.74 6.36
N VAL A 299 17.42 -11.39 7.65
CA VAL A 299 17.21 -12.37 8.73
C VAL A 299 16.04 -12.04 9.68
N GLY A 300 15.52 -10.81 9.63
CA GLY A 300 14.49 -10.36 10.56
C GLY A 300 13.05 -10.46 10.03
N ASP A 301 12.18 -9.69 10.67
CA ASP A 301 10.76 -9.56 10.37
C ASP A 301 10.47 -9.21 8.89
N GLY A 302 11.33 -8.40 8.26
CA GLY A 302 11.20 -8.06 6.84
C GLY A 302 11.43 -9.26 5.92
N ARG A 303 12.37 -10.15 6.27
CA ARG A 303 12.59 -11.40 5.54
C ARG A 303 11.35 -12.29 5.58
N THR A 304 10.75 -12.43 6.76
CA THR A 304 9.53 -13.21 6.98
C THR A 304 8.39 -12.70 6.10
N LEU A 305 8.17 -11.38 6.07
CA LEU A 305 7.16 -10.78 5.21
C LEU A 305 7.44 -11.00 3.71
N LEU A 306 8.69 -10.84 3.26
CA LEU A 306 9.06 -11.05 1.86
C LEU A 306 8.84 -12.51 1.43
N LEU A 307 9.19 -13.47 2.28
CA LEU A 307 8.95 -14.89 2.03
C LEU A 307 7.46 -15.22 1.99
N HIS A 308 6.65 -14.59 2.84
CA HIS A 308 5.22 -14.76 2.80
C HIS A 308 4.59 -14.23 1.51
N ILE A 309 4.92 -13.01 1.11
CA ILE A 309 4.43 -12.43 -0.16
C ILE A 309 4.87 -13.31 -1.34
N GLN A 310 6.13 -13.78 -1.32
CA GLN A 310 6.64 -14.69 -2.33
C GLN A 310 5.83 -16.01 -2.39
N TYR A 311 5.54 -16.60 -1.24
CA TYR A 311 4.70 -17.79 -1.14
C TYR A 311 3.31 -17.53 -1.72
N LEU A 312 2.66 -16.42 -1.36
CA LEU A 312 1.37 -16.04 -1.91
C LEU A 312 1.42 -15.87 -3.43
N GLU A 313 2.44 -15.19 -3.97
CA GLU A 313 2.64 -15.06 -5.41
C GLU A 313 2.74 -16.42 -6.12
N SER A 314 3.43 -17.40 -5.51
CA SER A 314 3.55 -18.76 -6.06
C SER A 314 2.23 -19.51 -6.13
N LYS A 315 1.33 -19.27 -5.16
CA LYS A 315 0.04 -19.96 -5.04
C LYS A 315 -1.05 -19.30 -5.86
N LEU A 316 -1.02 -17.97 -5.95
CA LEU A 316 -2.05 -17.19 -6.63
C LEU A 316 -1.83 -17.10 -8.14
N ASP A 317 -0.59 -17.15 -8.62
CA ASP A 317 -0.30 -17.09 -10.06
C ASP A 317 0.80 -18.09 -10.46
N PRO A 318 0.54 -19.41 -10.34
CA PRO A 318 1.52 -20.44 -10.65
C PRO A 318 1.76 -20.60 -12.16
N GLN A 319 0.80 -20.21 -12.99
CA GLN A 319 0.80 -20.48 -14.44
C GLN A 319 1.08 -19.23 -15.29
N GLY A 320 0.91 -18.04 -14.73
CA GLY A 320 1.05 -16.77 -15.45
C GLY A 320 -0.23 -16.37 -16.19
N ILE A 321 -0.40 -15.07 -16.37
CA ILE A 321 -1.61 -14.46 -16.95
C ILE A 321 -1.96 -14.96 -18.36
N LEU A 322 -0.96 -15.41 -19.15
CA LEU A 322 -1.17 -15.89 -20.53
C LEU A 322 -1.87 -17.26 -20.59
N LYS A 323 -2.00 -17.97 -19.47
CA LYS A 323 -2.73 -19.23 -19.39
C LYS A 323 -4.23 -19.08 -19.17
N ARG A 324 -4.73 -17.85 -19.03
CA ARG A 324 -6.14 -17.54 -18.77
C ARG A 324 -7.11 -18.24 -19.73
N GLU A 325 -6.81 -18.25 -21.02
CA GLU A 325 -7.69 -18.87 -22.05
C GLU A 325 -7.72 -20.40 -21.99
N GLN A 326 -6.80 -21.01 -21.25
CA GLN A 326 -6.68 -22.47 -21.11
C GLN A 326 -7.38 -22.98 -19.83
N VAL A 327 -7.89 -22.08 -19.00
CA VAL A 327 -8.54 -22.38 -17.71
C VAL A 327 -10.01 -22.01 -17.79
N HIS A 328 -10.89 -23.02 -17.62
CA HIS A 328 -12.34 -22.83 -17.58
C HIS A 328 -12.96 -23.62 -16.42
N PRO A 329 -13.87 -23.02 -15.63
CA PRO A 329 -14.22 -21.59 -15.61
C PRO A 329 -13.05 -20.71 -15.12
N ASN A 330 -12.97 -19.46 -15.58
CA ASN A 330 -11.84 -18.57 -15.30
C ASN A 330 -12.06 -17.63 -14.10
N ASP A 331 -13.23 -17.64 -13.44
CA ASP A 331 -13.53 -16.73 -12.32
C ASP A 331 -12.47 -16.80 -11.21
N VAL A 332 -12.06 -18.02 -10.90
CA VAL A 332 -11.05 -18.34 -9.89
C VAL A 332 -9.68 -17.83 -10.31
N PHE A 333 -9.30 -18.14 -11.55
CA PHE A 333 -8.04 -17.70 -12.15
C PHE A 333 -7.93 -16.17 -12.15
N ASP A 334 -9.02 -15.49 -12.53
CA ASP A 334 -9.11 -14.04 -12.59
C ASP A 334 -9.00 -13.42 -11.21
N ARG A 335 -9.73 -13.95 -10.22
CA ARG A 335 -9.63 -13.51 -8.81
C ARG A 335 -8.20 -13.65 -8.29
N ASN A 336 -7.56 -14.80 -8.49
CA ASN A 336 -6.21 -15.02 -7.99
C ASN A 336 -5.18 -14.14 -8.71
N SER A 337 -5.28 -14.00 -10.02
CA SER A 337 -4.45 -13.09 -10.82
C SER A 337 -4.56 -11.65 -10.30
N ARG A 338 -5.78 -11.19 -9.98
CA ARG A 338 -6.03 -9.86 -9.41
C ARG A 338 -5.40 -9.72 -8.03
N LEU A 339 -5.47 -10.74 -7.17
CA LEU A 339 -4.86 -10.72 -5.85
C LEU A 339 -3.32 -10.72 -5.95
N ALA A 340 -2.74 -11.59 -6.79
CA ALA A 340 -1.31 -11.62 -7.08
C ALA A 340 -0.82 -10.26 -7.57
N MET A 341 -1.53 -9.64 -8.51
CA MET A 341 -1.21 -8.29 -9.01
C MET A 341 -1.42 -7.18 -7.97
N THR A 342 -2.32 -7.37 -7.00
CA THR A 342 -2.46 -6.47 -5.85
C THR A 342 -1.20 -6.51 -4.98
N LEU A 343 -0.70 -7.71 -4.67
CA LEU A 343 0.52 -7.90 -3.88
C LEU A 343 1.76 -7.36 -4.60
N ARG A 344 1.91 -7.66 -5.89
CA ARG A 344 3.05 -7.21 -6.73
C ARG A 344 3.11 -5.69 -6.90
N ASP A 345 1.98 -5.00 -6.89
CA ASP A 345 1.92 -3.54 -7.02
C ASP A 345 1.76 -2.78 -5.69
N SER A 346 1.84 -3.49 -4.57
CA SER A 346 1.85 -2.88 -3.23
C SER A 346 3.11 -2.04 -2.98
N SER A 347 2.99 -1.14 -2.00
CA SER A 347 4.10 -0.36 -1.44
C SER A 347 4.40 -0.85 -0.03
N TRP A 348 5.67 -1.05 0.29
CA TRP A 348 6.14 -1.45 1.61
C TRP A 348 6.86 -0.28 2.27
N PHE A 349 6.21 0.29 3.29
CA PHE A 349 6.75 1.38 4.08
C PHE A 349 7.51 0.81 5.27
N ILE A 350 8.79 1.16 5.42
CA ILE A 350 9.66 0.72 6.50
C ILE A 350 10.13 1.94 7.28
N MET A 351 9.72 2.07 8.54
CA MET A 351 10.15 3.12 9.45
C MET A 351 11.26 2.60 10.36
N ILE A 352 12.42 3.24 10.30
CA ILE A 352 13.62 2.90 11.08
C ILE A 352 13.86 4.02 12.11
N PRO A 353 13.56 3.79 13.40
CA PRO A 353 13.86 4.78 14.45
C PRO A 353 15.37 5.01 14.58
N PHE A 354 15.82 6.19 15.02
CA PHE A 354 17.25 6.43 15.28
C PHE A 354 17.76 5.77 16.56
N ALA A 355 16.85 5.50 17.51
CA ALA A 355 17.16 4.75 18.72
C ALA A 355 17.61 3.32 18.38
N VAL A 356 18.77 2.93 18.90
CA VAL A 356 19.50 1.70 18.50
C VAL A 356 18.67 0.42 18.69
N ASN A 357 17.93 0.33 19.78
CA ASN A 357 17.18 -0.86 20.17
C ASN A 357 15.68 -0.74 19.90
N ALA A 358 15.22 0.38 19.34
CA ALA A 358 13.81 0.50 19.00
C ALA A 358 13.49 -0.42 17.80
N PRO A 359 12.35 -1.12 17.81
CA PRO A 359 11.98 -2.00 16.72
C PRO A 359 11.71 -1.20 15.43
N ILE A 360 12.02 -1.82 14.29
CA ILE A 360 11.57 -1.31 12.98
C ILE A 360 10.09 -1.62 12.84
N THR A 361 9.31 -0.62 12.44
CA THR A 361 7.89 -0.80 12.12
C THR A 361 7.75 -0.78 10.60
N SER A 362 6.95 -1.68 10.03
CA SER A 362 6.66 -1.63 8.60
C SER A 362 5.21 -1.97 8.28
N LYS A 363 4.73 -1.43 7.16
CA LYS A 363 3.34 -1.58 6.70
C LYS A 363 3.28 -1.69 5.18
N LEU A 364 2.39 -2.54 4.67
CA LEU A 364 2.02 -2.64 3.26
C LEU A 364 0.86 -1.69 2.97
N GLY A 365 1.10 -0.71 2.10
CA GLY A 365 0.09 0.16 1.49
C GLY A 365 -0.19 -0.21 0.02
N ASP A 366 -1.05 0.57 -0.63
CA ASP A 366 -1.48 0.37 -2.03
C ASP A 366 -2.10 -1.01 -2.34
N LEU A 367 -2.69 -1.65 -1.32
CA LEU A 367 -3.36 -2.96 -1.39
C LEU A 367 -4.80 -2.89 -1.93
N ASP A 368 -5.08 -1.96 -2.84
CA ASP A 368 -6.37 -1.87 -3.50
C ASP A 368 -6.55 -3.08 -4.43
N PHE A 369 -7.57 -3.90 -4.16
CA PHE A 369 -7.84 -5.10 -4.94
C PHE A 369 -8.08 -4.75 -6.41
N LYS A 370 -7.20 -5.22 -7.30
CA LYS A 370 -7.21 -4.80 -8.70
C LYS A 370 -8.52 -5.16 -9.40
N SER A 371 -8.97 -4.31 -10.33
CA SER A 371 -10.15 -4.59 -11.18
C SER A 371 -9.85 -5.70 -12.20
N GLY A 372 -10.87 -6.49 -12.57
CA GLY A 372 -10.78 -7.51 -13.61
C GLY A 372 -10.53 -6.94 -15.01
N GLU A 373 -10.91 -5.69 -15.27
CA GLU A 373 -10.64 -5.00 -16.54
C GLU A 373 -9.13 -4.91 -16.87
N LYS A 374 -8.27 -5.07 -15.86
CA LYS A 374 -6.82 -5.01 -16.00
C LYS A 374 -6.17 -6.30 -16.48
N LEU A 375 -6.90 -7.41 -16.54
CA LEU A 375 -6.35 -8.71 -16.95
C LEU A 375 -5.76 -8.66 -18.37
N VAL A 376 -6.45 -8.01 -19.30
CA VAL A 376 -5.98 -7.83 -20.68
C VAL A 376 -4.70 -6.97 -20.72
N ASP A 377 -4.69 -5.83 -20.02
CA ASP A 377 -3.50 -4.95 -19.91
C ASP A 377 -2.27 -5.72 -19.39
N TRP A 378 -2.47 -6.69 -18.49
CA TRP A 378 -1.38 -7.50 -17.93
C TRP A 378 -0.89 -8.55 -18.92
N ALA A 379 -1.80 -9.22 -19.63
CA ALA A 379 -1.46 -10.16 -20.69
C ALA A 379 -0.68 -9.47 -21.83
N ASP A 380 -1.14 -8.32 -22.29
CA ASP A 380 -0.49 -7.55 -23.35
C ASP A 380 0.93 -7.13 -22.96
N LYS A 381 1.13 -6.72 -21.70
CA LYS A 381 2.47 -6.39 -21.19
C LYS A 381 3.38 -7.61 -21.14
N GLU A 382 2.86 -8.77 -20.74
CA GLU A 382 3.65 -10.00 -20.71
C GLU A 382 4.03 -10.45 -22.12
N LEU A 383 3.09 -10.43 -23.08
CA LEU A 383 3.35 -10.70 -24.49
C LEU A 383 4.40 -9.75 -25.06
N MET A 384 4.29 -8.45 -24.76
CA MET A 384 5.26 -7.45 -25.20
C MET A 384 6.68 -7.78 -24.69
N LEU A 385 6.85 -8.15 -23.43
CA LEU A 385 8.16 -8.52 -22.87
C LEU A 385 8.76 -9.76 -23.55
N LEU A 386 7.91 -10.74 -23.90
CA LEU A 386 8.33 -11.94 -24.62
C LEU A 386 8.73 -11.65 -26.06
N GLN A 387 7.87 -10.96 -26.80
CA GLN A 387 8.09 -10.64 -28.22
C GLN A 387 9.28 -9.70 -28.43
N SER A 388 9.57 -8.83 -27.47
CA SER A 388 10.72 -7.93 -27.52
C SER A 388 11.99 -8.51 -26.87
N GLU A 389 11.97 -9.79 -26.48
CA GLU A 389 13.11 -10.52 -25.90
C GLU A 389 13.70 -9.86 -24.63
N MET A 390 12.90 -9.10 -23.88
CA MET A 390 13.40 -8.31 -22.73
C MET A 390 13.93 -9.16 -21.58
N TYR A 391 13.48 -10.42 -21.52
CA TYR A 391 13.96 -11.42 -20.58
C TYR A 391 15.38 -11.93 -20.90
N THR A 392 15.79 -11.95 -22.16
CA THR A 392 16.98 -12.68 -22.65
C THR A 392 18.02 -11.77 -23.29
N LYS A 393 17.60 -10.69 -23.95
CA LYS A 393 18.48 -9.77 -24.68
C LYS A 393 19.48 -9.11 -23.74
N VAL A 394 20.78 -9.26 -23.97
CA VAL A 394 21.79 -8.50 -23.22
C VAL A 394 21.72 -7.03 -23.65
N VAL A 395 21.55 -6.13 -22.68
CA VAL A 395 21.58 -4.68 -22.89
C VAL A 395 22.63 -4.10 -21.96
N ALA A 396 23.48 -3.22 -22.48
CA ALA A 396 24.56 -2.59 -21.71
C ALA A 396 24.02 -1.80 -20.52
N ASP A 397 22.88 -1.10 -20.71
CA ASP A 397 22.29 -0.25 -19.68
C ASP A 397 21.10 -0.94 -18.97
N GLY A 398 21.11 -2.27 -18.78
CA GLY A 398 20.08 -2.96 -18.02
C GLY A 398 20.31 -2.90 -16.50
N PRO A 399 19.27 -3.04 -15.65
CA PRO A 399 19.50 -3.22 -14.23
C PRO A 399 20.24 -4.53 -13.96
N GLU A 400 21.08 -4.55 -12.93
CA GLU A 400 21.76 -5.76 -12.47
C GLU A 400 20.72 -6.74 -11.88
N CYS A 401 20.41 -7.79 -12.63
CA CYS A 401 19.41 -8.76 -12.24
C CYS A 401 20.04 -9.98 -11.56
N TRP A 402 19.44 -10.42 -10.45
CA TRP A 402 19.83 -11.66 -9.75
C TRP A 402 19.94 -12.88 -10.67
N LEU A 403 19.07 -13.02 -11.68
CA LEU A 403 19.11 -14.17 -12.58
C LEU A 403 20.31 -14.20 -13.52
N GLY A 404 20.86 -13.04 -13.88
CA GLY A 404 21.99 -12.92 -14.80
C GLY A 404 23.36 -13.04 -14.13
N ARG A 405 23.39 -13.14 -12.79
CA ARG A 405 24.63 -13.30 -12.04
C ARG A 405 25.27 -14.66 -12.30
N THR A 406 26.57 -14.65 -12.56
CA THR A 406 27.40 -15.84 -12.81
C THR A 406 27.93 -16.47 -11.54
N ASP A 407 27.83 -15.77 -10.41
CA ASP A 407 28.35 -16.14 -9.09
C ASP A 407 27.27 -16.64 -8.12
N LYS A 408 26.20 -17.26 -8.63
CA LYS A 408 25.17 -17.88 -7.79
C LYS A 408 25.79 -19.06 -7.02
N ALA A 409 26.11 -18.85 -5.75
CA ALA A 409 26.46 -19.90 -4.80
C ALA A 409 25.20 -20.55 -4.23
#